data_AF-A0A6A4CJS2-F1
#
_entry.id   AF-A0A6A4CJS2-F1
#
_cell.length_a   1.000
_cell.length_b   1.000
_cell.length_c   1.000
_cell.angle_alpha   90.00
_cell.angle_beta   90.00
_cell.angle_gamma   90.00
#
_symmetry.space_group_name_H-M   'P 1'
#
loop_
_entity.id
_entity.type
_entity.pdbx_description
1 polymer ?
#
loop_
_entity_poly.entity_id
_entity_poly.type
_entity_poly.pdbx_seq_one_letter_code
_entity_poly.pdbx_strand_id
1 'polypeptide(L)'
;MMRVGISQRSRAHVVKSAWRAASSRGVSDWCSKTLLAASAALDRGDVSAVQLTQACIQQVESTRAFNMFVATDFEHALELARASDERRASGKARGLLDGIPVGIKDIFCTTNLATTAGSKVL
;
A
#
# COMPACT_ATOMS: atom_id res chain seq x y z
N MET A 1 18.51 -56.69 -25.95
CA MET A 1 17.39 -56.33 -25.05
C MET A 1 17.74 -55.00 -24.36
N MET A 2 17.48 -53.87 -25.04
CA MET A 2 17.88 -52.52 -24.59
C MET A 2 16.80 -51.92 -23.68
N ARG A 3 17.19 -51.48 -22.47
CA ARG A 3 16.32 -50.75 -21.54
C ARG A 3 16.17 -49.31 -22.01
N VAL A 4 14.94 -48.88 -22.28
CA VAL A 4 14.59 -47.49 -22.59
C VAL A 4 14.66 -46.66 -21.30
N GLY A 5 15.52 -45.64 -21.31
CA GLY A 5 15.76 -44.74 -20.18
C GLY A 5 14.58 -43.81 -19.91
N ILE A 6 14.29 -43.59 -18.62
CA ILE A 6 13.31 -42.63 -18.14
C ILE A 6 13.82 -41.21 -18.44
N SER A 7 13.09 -40.50 -19.30
CA SER A 7 13.30 -39.10 -19.64
C SER A 7 13.13 -38.22 -18.40
N GLN A 8 14.24 -37.58 -17.98
CA GLN A 8 14.24 -36.50 -16.99
C GLN A 8 13.50 -35.30 -17.57
N ARG A 9 12.25 -35.05 -17.13
CA ARG A 9 11.53 -33.83 -17.49
C ARG A 9 12.16 -32.63 -16.78
N SER A 10 12.81 -31.79 -17.58
CA SER A 10 13.40 -30.51 -17.18
C SER A 10 12.38 -29.62 -16.46
N ARG A 11 12.84 -28.97 -15.38
CA ARG A 11 12.09 -28.05 -14.51
C ARG A 11 11.59 -26.83 -15.30
N ALA A 12 10.42 -26.34 -14.87
CA ALA A 12 9.66 -25.23 -15.42
C ALA A 12 10.51 -24.01 -15.86
N HIS A 13 10.28 -23.55 -17.09
CA HIS A 13 10.58 -22.19 -17.52
C HIS A 13 9.52 -21.24 -16.92
N VAL A 14 9.84 -20.65 -15.76
CA VAL A 14 9.13 -19.45 -15.30
C VAL A 14 9.73 -18.27 -16.05
N VAL A 15 8.98 -17.71 -17.00
CA VAL A 15 9.35 -16.50 -17.74
C VAL A 15 9.35 -15.31 -16.76
N LYS A 16 10.52 -15.00 -16.21
CA LYS A 16 10.78 -13.78 -15.42
C LYS A 16 11.25 -12.66 -16.34
N SER A 17 10.36 -11.98 -17.07
CA SER A 17 10.71 -10.66 -17.65
C SER A 17 9.54 -10.03 -18.38
N ALA A 18 8.91 -9.01 -17.76
CA ALA A 18 8.41 -7.81 -18.45
C ALA A 18 7.75 -6.77 -17.50
N TRP A 19 8.03 -6.76 -16.19
CA TRP A 19 7.53 -5.73 -15.27
C TRP A 19 8.69 -5.06 -14.52
N ARG A 20 9.65 -4.48 -15.26
CA ARG A 20 10.59 -3.50 -14.69
C ARG A 20 10.28 -2.12 -15.27
N ALA A 21 9.48 -1.40 -14.48
CA ALA A 21 9.42 0.03 -14.24
C ALA A 21 9.61 0.99 -15.43
N ALA A 22 8.49 1.54 -15.91
CA ALA A 22 8.48 2.96 -16.21
C ALA A 22 8.76 3.70 -14.90
N SER A 23 9.96 4.27 -14.73
CA SER A 23 10.27 5.10 -13.57
C SER A 23 9.55 6.44 -13.72
N SER A 24 8.39 6.58 -13.10
CA SER A 24 7.81 7.90 -12.85
C SER A 24 8.68 8.60 -11.79
N ARG A 25 9.55 9.51 -12.23
CA ARG A 25 10.23 10.43 -11.32
C ARG A 25 9.19 11.44 -10.82
N GLY A 26 8.81 11.33 -9.56
CA GLY A 26 7.91 12.29 -8.91
C GLY A 26 6.95 11.67 -7.91
N VAL A 27 7.45 10.81 -7.02
CA VAL A 27 6.71 10.23 -5.89
C VAL A 27 7.75 9.96 -4.82
N SER A 28 7.48 10.30 -3.55
CA SER A 28 8.33 9.88 -2.44
C SER A 28 8.61 8.38 -2.49
N ASP A 29 9.86 7.96 -2.25
CA ASP A 29 10.33 6.56 -2.30
C ASP A 29 9.49 5.59 -1.44
N TRP A 30 8.72 6.13 -0.47
CA TRP A 30 7.85 5.38 0.43
C TRP A 30 6.80 4.50 -0.24
N CYS A 31 6.19 4.94 -1.36
CA CYS A 31 5.18 4.13 -2.05
C CYS A 31 5.75 2.86 -2.72
N SER A 32 7.07 2.75 -2.82
CA SER A 32 7.76 1.55 -3.32
C SER A 32 8.21 0.59 -2.21
N LYS A 33 8.11 0.99 -0.94
CA LYS A 33 8.53 0.18 0.20
C LYS A 33 7.49 -0.88 0.54
N THR A 34 7.96 -1.98 1.13
CA THR A 34 7.06 -2.98 1.71
C THR A 34 6.43 -2.44 3.00
N LEU A 35 5.26 -3.00 3.36
CA LEU A 35 4.57 -2.68 4.61
C LEU A 35 5.48 -2.81 5.84
N LEU A 36 6.27 -3.89 5.91
CA LEU A 36 7.19 -4.14 7.01
C LEU A 36 8.32 -3.11 7.06
N ALA A 37 8.84 -2.69 5.90
CA ALA A 37 9.87 -1.65 5.85
C ALA A 37 9.33 -0.29 6.32
N ALA A 38 8.09 0.06 5.93
CA ALA A 38 7.42 1.28 6.41
C ALA A 38 7.16 1.24 7.92
N SER A 39 6.63 0.12 8.44
CA SER A 39 6.43 -0.08 9.89
C SER A 39 7.73 0.05 10.67
N ALA A 40 8.81 -0.59 10.20
CA ALA A 40 10.10 -0.51 10.87
C ALA A 40 10.68 0.92 10.80
N ALA A 41 10.44 1.68 9.73
CA ALA A 41 10.85 3.08 9.64
C ALA A 41 10.07 3.98 10.62
N LEU A 42 8.77 3.74 10.79
CA LEU A 42 7.97 4.39 11.84
C LEU A 42 8.47 4.05 13.24
N ASP A 43 8.91 2.81 13.50
CA ASP A 43 9.45 2.39 14.81
C ASP A 43 10.79 3.05 15.12
N ARG A 44 11.63 3.27 14.10
CA ARG A 44 12.90 3.99 14.24
C ARG A 44 12.75 5.51 14.26
N GLY A 45 11.59 6.05 13.87
CA GLY A 45 11.38 7.48 13.72
C GLY A 45 12.01 8.07 12.45
N ASP A 46 12.38 7.24 11.47
CA ASP A 46 12.94 7.68 10.19
C ASP A 46 11.90 8.43 9.33
N VAL A 47 10.61 8.19 9.62
CA VAL A 47 9.46 8.81 8.98
C VAL A 47 8.31 8.87 9.98
N SER A 48 7.46 9.89 9.88
CA SER A 48 6.20 10.00 10.62
C SER A 48 5.02 9.39 9.84
N ALA A 49 3.95 9.02 10.55
CA ALA A 49 2.70 8.58 9.94
C ALA A 49 2.11 9.65 9.03
N VAL A 50 2.24 10.94 9.41
CA VAL A 50 1.82 12.07 8.56
C VAL A 50 2.62 12.10 7.26
N GLN A 51 3.95 11.96 7.32
CA GLN A 51 4.79 11.95 6.11
C GLN A 51 4.48 10.76 5.20
N LEU A 52 4.25 9.56 5.76
CA LEU A 52 3.81 8.40 4.96
C LEU A 52 2.44 8.60 4.32
N THR A 53 1.50 9.18 5.06
CA THR A 53 0.15 9.46 4.53
C THR A 53 0.21 10.50 3.42
N GLN A 54 0.97 11.59 3.59
CA GLN A 54 1.18 12.61 2.56
C GLN A 54 1.83 12.04 1.30
N ALA A 55 2.84 11.18 1.46
CA ALA A 55 3.47 10.43 0.38
C ALA A 55 2.45 9.64 -0.45
N CYS A 56 1.57 8.89 0.22
CA CYS A 56 0.49 8.15 -0.44
C CYS A 56 -0.53 9.08 -1.11
N ILE A 57 -0.96 10.16 -0.47
CA ILE A 57 -1.91 11.13 -1.05
C ILE A 57 -1.33 11.74 -2.34
N GLN A 58 -0.07 12.16 -2.32
CA GLN A 58 0.60 12.68 -3.52
C GLN A 58 0.62 11.66 -4.65
N GLN A 59 0.86 10.38 -4.32
CA GLN A 59 0.82 9.32 -5.31
C GLN A 59 -0.58 9.16 -5.90
N VAL A 60 -1.63 9.12 -5.06
CA VAL A 60 -3.02 9.01 -5.51
C VAL A 60 -3.40 10.16 -6.43
N GLU A 61 -3.08 11.40 -6.05
CA GLU A 61 -3.36 12.58 -6.86
C GLU A 61 -2.61 12.57 -8.20
N SER A 62 -1.32 12.21 -8.20
CA SER A 62 -0.52 12.14 -9.43
C SER A 62 -1.00 11.03 -10.40
N THR A 63 -1.73 10.05 -9.88
CA THR A 63 -2.21 8.87 -10.61
C THR A 63 -3.73 8.87 -10.83
N ARG A 64 -4.40 10.01 -10.57
CA ARG A 64 -5.86 10.14 -10.63
C ARG A 64 -6.48 9.72 -11.96
N ALA A 65 -5.75 9.85 -13.06
CA ALA A 65 -6.19 9.42 -14.40
C ALA A 65 -6.52 7.91 -14.49
N PHE A 66 -6.00 7.08 -13.58
CA PHE A 66 -6.28 5.64 -13.56
C PHE A 66 -7.57 5.27 -12.82
N ASN A 67 -8.28 6.23 -12.20
CA ASN A 67 -9.53 6.00 -11.48
C ASN A 67 -9.44 4.87 -10.41
N MET A 68 -8.32 4.82 -9.68
CA MET A 68 -8.07 3.76 -8.69
C MET A 68 -8.91 3.90 -7.42
N PHE A 69 -9.40 5.10 -7.12
CA PHE A 69 -10.21 5.41 -5.94
C PHE A 69 -11.55 6.00 -6.38
N VAL A 70 -12.64 5.50 -5.81
CA VAL A 70 -14.00 6.00 -6.07
C VAL A 70 -14.41 7.11 -5.10
N ALA A 71 -13.79 7.15 -3.93
CA ALA A 71 -13.97 8.17 -2.90
C ALA A 71 -12.67 8.34 -2.11
N THR A 72 -12.43 9.53 -1.58
CA THR A 72 -11.23 9.87 -0.80
C THR A 72 -11.61 10.76 0.38
N ASP A 73 -10.99 10.54 1.54
CA ASP A 73 -11.12 11.39 2.73
C ASP A 73 -9.72 11.67 3.30
N PHE A 74 -8.98 12.52 2.60
CA PHE A 74 -7.56 12.75 2.88
C PHE A 74 -7.31 13.55 4.16
N GLU A 75 -8.19 14.50 4.50
CA GLU A 75 -8.07 15.27 5.73
C GLU A 75 -8.22 14.36 6.95
N HIS A 76 -9.25 13.51 6.96
CA HIS A 76 -9.43 12.53 8.04
C HIS A 76 -8.28 11.52 8.10
N ALA A 77 -7.73 11.08 6.96
CA ALA A 77 -6.54 10.24 6.95
C ALA A 77 -5.33 10.92 7.61
N LEU A 78 -5.13 12.23 7.35
CA LEU A 78 -4.07 13.02 7.99
C LEU A 78 -4.32 13.24 9.48
N GLU A 79 -5.57 13.43 9.91
CA GLU A 79 -5.93 13.50 11.33
C GLU A 79 -5.60 12.20 12.08
N LEU A 80 -5.97 11.05 11.51
CA LEU A 80 -5.64 9.73 12.06
C LEU A 80 -4.13 9.49 12.12
N ALA A 81 -3.39 9.98 11.11
CA ALA A 81 -1.94 9.92 11.08
C ALA A 81 -1.29 10.76 12.20
N ARG A 82 -1.74 12.02 12.40
CA ARG A 82 -1.27 12.86 13.51
C ARG A 82 -1.53 12.20 14.87
N ALA A 83 -2.73 11.66 15.06
CA ALA A 83 -3.07 10.93 16.28
C ALA A 83 -2.20 9.67 16.46
N SER A 84 -1.78 9.02 15.38
CA SER A 84 -0.81 7.92 15.44
C SER A 84 0.55 8.42 15.88
N ASP A 85 1.08 9.47 15.28
CA ASP A 85 2.37 10.05 15.66
C ASP A 85 2.41 10.40 17.16
N GLU A 86 1.34 10.99 17.70
CA GLU A 86 1.21 11.27 19.15
C GLU A 86 1.25 10.00 20.02
N ARG A 87 0.53 8.94 19.61
CA ARG A 87 0.56 7.64 20.30
C ARG A 87 1.95 7.02 20.25
N ARG A 88 2.60 7.07 19.09
CA ARG A 88 3.93 6.49 18.88
C ARG A 88 4.99 7.23 19.68
N ALA A 89 4.96 8.56 19.67
CA ALA A 89 5.86 9.40 20.46
C ALA A 89 5.73 9.16 21.97
N SER A 90 4.53 8.78 22.44
CA SER A 90 4.28 8.45 23.85
C SER A 90 4.48 6.96 24.20
N GLY A 91 5.03 6.15 23.29
CA GLY A 91 5.24 4.71 23.52
C GLY A 91 3.96 3.88 23.57
N LYS A 92 2.84 4.42 23.07
CA LYS A 92 1.49 3.81 23.09
C LYS A 92 1.03 3.38 21.70
N ALA A 93 1.97 3.00 20.83
CA ALA A 93 1.64 2.47 19.52
C ALA A 93 0.69 1.26 19.63
N ARG A 94 -0.36 1.22 18.81
CA ARG A 94 -1.40 0.18 18.82
C ARG A 94 -1.00 -1.13 18.13
N GLY A 95 0.25 -1.24 17.67
CA GLY A 95 0.80 -2.40 17.00
C GLY A 95 1.46 -2.06 15.65
N LEU A 96 1.79 -3.10 14.88
CA LEU A 96 2.55 -3.00 13.62
C LEU A 96 1.91 -2.13 12.53
N LEU A 97 0.59 -1.89 12.61
CA LEU A 97 -0.13 -1.07 11.63
C LEU A 97 -0.45 0.34 12.13
N ASP A 98 -0.07 0.70 13.36
CA ASP A 98 -0.33 2.05 13.87
C ASP A 98 0.56 3.07 13.15
N GLY A 99 -0.08 3.86 12.28
CA GLY A 99 0.55 4.89 11.45
C GLY A 99 0.70 4.51 9.97
N ILE A 100 0.28 3.31 9.59
CA ILE A 100 0.35 2.84 8.20
C ILE A 100 -0.91 3.27 7.43
N PRO A 101 -0.78 4.01 6.31
CA PRO A 101 -1.92 4.35 5.46
C PRO A 101 -2.45 3.11 4.73
N VAL A 102 -3.77 2.97 4.66
CA VAL A 102 -4.45 1.85 3.99
C VAL A 102 -5.56 2.35 3.06
N GLY A 103 -5.62 1.79 1.85
CA GLY A 103 -6.75 1.95 0.96
C GLY A 103 -7.78 0.84 1.22
N ILE A 104 -9.05 1.21 1.33
CA ILE A 104 -10.14 0.27 1.59
C ILE A 104 -10.93 0.06 0.30
N LYS A 105 -11.21 -1.21 -0.04
CA LYS A 105 -12.07 -1.53 -1.18
C LYS A 105 -13.49 -1.08 -0.86
N ASP A 106 -14.18 -0.48 -1.83
CA ASP A 106 -15.56 0.03 -1.75
C ASP A 106 -16.62 -1.10 -1.66
N ILE A 107 -16.36 -2.13 -0.88
CA ILE A 107 -17.30 -3.19 -0.50
C ILE A 107 -17.30 -3.40 1.02
N PHE A 108 -16.43 -2.69 1.73
CA PHE A 108 -16.37 -2.68 3.18
C PHE A 108 -16.91 -1.35 3.68
N CYS A 109 -17.81 -1.42 4.65
CA CYS A 109 -18.39 -0.23 5.25
C CYS A 109 -17.31 0.60 5.96
N THR A 110 -17.23 1.88 5.60
CA THR A 110 -16.37 2.86 6.26
C THR A 110 -17.22 3.93 6.90
N THR A 111 -16.86 4.37 8.10
CA THR A 111 -17.43 5.60 8.67
C THR A 111 -16.92 6.80 7.87
N ASN A 112 -17.75 7.82 7.66
CA ASN A 112 -17.47 9.08 6.95
C ASN A 112 -17.51 9.05 5.41
N LEU A 113 -17.50 7.88 4.78
CA LEU A 113 -17.63 7.75 3.32
C LEU A 113 -18.77 6.81 2.96
N ALA A 114 -19.50 7.13 1.88
CA ALA A 114 -20.48 6.22 1.31
C ALA A 114 -19.77 4.97 0.78
N THR A 115 -20.35 3.79 1.05
CA THR A 115 -19.90 2.52 0.47
C THR A 115 -20.86 2.15 -0.65
N THR A 116 -20.39 2.23 -1.90
CA THR A 116 -21.28 2.11 -3.06
C THR A 116 -21.31 0.70 -3.67
N ALA A 117 -20.38 -0.18 -3.29
CA ALA A 117 -20.18 -1.48 -3.96
C ALA A 117 -19.94 -1.33 -5.47
N GLY A 118 -19.44 -0.18 -5.92
CA GLY A 118 -19.34 0.16 -7.34
C GLY A 118 -20.69 0.26 -8.07
N SER A 119 -21.79 0.52 -7.35
CA SER A 119 -23.16 0.57 -7.87
C SER A 119 -23.80 1.92 -7.59
N LYS A 120 -24.75 2.33 -8.46
CA LYS A 120 -25.56 3.54 -8.28
C LYS A 120 -26.78 3.35 -7.37
N VAL A 121 -27.03 2.13 -6.93
CA VAL A 121 -28.18 1.78 -6.07
C VAL A 121 -27.93 2.17 -4.61
N LEU A 122 -26.66 2.16 -4.19
CA LEU A 122 -26.20 2.44 -2.83
C LEU A 122 -25.68 3.87 -2.69
#